data_AF-T0N663-F1
#
_entry.id   AF-T0N663-F1
#
_cell.length_a   1.000
_cell.length_b   1.000
_cell.length_c   1.000
_cell.angle_alpha   90.00
_cell.angle_beta   90.00
_cell.angle_gamma   90.00
#
_symmetry.space_group_name_H-M   'P 1'
#
loop_
_entity.id
_entity.type
_entity.pdbx_description
1 polymer ?
#
loop_
_entity_poly.entity_id
_entity_poly.type
_entity_poly.pdbx_seq_one_letter_code
_entity_poly.pdbx_strand_id
1 'polypeptide(L)'
;MKEDLSNILTSFRNGKISMDKAMSMIDSLYKPSKGRVLYILISEEDKEPTKITMPIKFVSMILKNFGKIPNLNIKGLEELDSEQVSKLILMAIEKEAIGELVELKSSNNEVVKISII
;
A
#
# COMPACT_ATOMS: atom_id res chain seq x y z
N MET A 1 -9.64 -21.18 1.81
CA MET A 1 -8.82 -20.19 2.55
C MET A 1 -7.74 -19.52 1.70
N LYS A 2 -6.68 -20.20 1.22
CA LYS A 2 -5.73 -19.58 0.27
C LYS A 2 -6.36 -19.24 -1.09
N GLU A 3 -7.31 -20.06 -1.54
CA GLU A 3 -7.99 -19.92 -2.83
C GLU A 3 -8.90 -18.67 -2.87
N ASP A 4 -9.65 -18.42 -1.81
CA ASP A 4 -10.53 -17.24 -1.68
C ASP A 4 -9.73 -15.92 -1.76
N LEU A 5 -8.59 -15.88 -1.04
CA LEU A 5 -7.67 -14.75 -1.11
C LEU A 5 -7.06 -14.59 -2.50
N SER A 6 -6.61 -15.69 -3.12
CA SER A 6 -6.04 -15.68 -4.47
C SER A 6 -7.00 -15.12 -5.51
N ASN A 7 -8.29 -15.48 -5.41
CA ASN A 7 -9.34 -15.00 -6.29
C ASN A 7 -9.64 -13.51 -6.12
N ILE A 8 -9.66 -13.01 -4.88
CA ILE A 8 -9.82 -11.57 -4.60
C ILE A 8 -8.65 -10.77 -5.18
N LEU A 9 -7.42 -11.21 -4.89
CA LEU A 9 -6.21 -10.53 -5.37
C LEU A 9 -6.13 -10.54 -6.91
N THR A 10 -6.49 -11.65 -7.55
CA THR A 10 -6.54 -11.74 -9.02
C THR A 10 -7.61 -10.82 -9.61
N SER A 11 -8.77 -10.72 -8.96
CA SER A 11 -9.85 -9.81 -9.40
C SER A 11 -9.45 -8.34 -9.26
N PHE A 12 -8.76 -7.99 -8.18
CA PHE A 12 -8.23 -6.64 -7.96
C PHE A 12 -7.15 -6.29 -8.99
N ARG A 13 -6.18 -7.19 -9.21
CA ARG A 13 -5.14 -7.02 -10.22
C ARG A 13 -5.70 -6.77 -11.62
N ASN A 14 -6.77 -7.48 -11.98
CA ASN A 14 -7.42 -7.36 -13.29
C ASN A 14 -8.39 -6.18 -13.38
N GLY A 15 -8.47 -5.31 -12.37
CA GLY A 15 -9.35 -4.13 -12.35
C GLY A 15 -10.85 -4.46 -12.23
N LYS A 16 -11.21 -5.71 -11.91
CA LYS A 16 -12.62 -6.13 -11.77
C LYS A 16 -13.27 -5.62 -10.48
N ILE A 17 -12.46 -5.30 -9.47
CA ILE A 17 -12.91 -4.73 -8.20
C ILE A 17 -12.00 -3.56 -7.81
N SER A 18 -12.55 -2.57 -7.10
CA SER A 18 -11.80 -1.44 -6.55
C SER A 18 -11.00 -1.86 -5.31
N MET A 19 -10.07 -0.99 -4.90
CA MET A 19 -9.27 -1.17 -3.69
C MET A 19 -10.15 -1.29 -2.43
N ASP A 20 -11.13 -0.40 -2.27
CA ASP A 20 -12.06 -0.44 -1.12
C ASP A 20 -12.81 -1.76 -1.03
N LYS A 21 -13.26 -2.28 -2.18
CA LYS A 21 -13.99 -3.55 -2.25
C LYS A 21 -13.07 -4.73 -1.95
N ALA A 22 -11.84 -4.72 -2.46
CA ALA A 22 -10.85 -5.74 -2.16
C ALA A 22 -10.50 -5.77 -0.66
N MET A 23 -10.32 -4.60 -0.04
CA MET A 23 -10.05 -4.46 1.40
C MET A 23 -11.20 -5.00 2.23
N SER A 24 -12.45 -4.60 1.94
CA SER A 24 -13.63 -5.10 2.65
C SER A 24 -13.79 -6.63 2.56
N MET A 25 -13.55 -7.21 1.38
CA MET A 25 -13.58 -8.66 1.20
C MET A 25 -12.49 -9.35 2.03
N ILE A 26 -11.28 -8.78 2.07
CA ILE A 26 -10.18 -9.33 2.86
C ILE A 26 -10.42 -9.18 4.36
N ASP A 27 -10.99 -8.07 4.82
CA ASP A 27 -11.40 -7.87 6.21
C ASP A 27 -12.50 -8.84 6.66
N SER A 28 -13.38 -9.25 5.73
CA SER A 28 -14.38 -10.28 6.01
C SER A 28 -13.78 -11.69 6.10
N LEU A 29 -12.72 -11.97 5.33
CA LEU A 29 -11.99 -13.25 5.36
C LEU A 29 -11.00 -13.33 6.53
N TYR A 30 -10.41 -12.21 6.90
CA TYR A 30 -9.42 -12.07 7.96
C TYR A 30 -9.94 -11.01 8.92
N LYS A 31 -10.43 -11.43 10.10
CA LYS A 31 -10.83 -10.49 11.16
C LYS A 31 -9.80 -9.35 11.25
N PRO A 32 -10.22 -8.08 11.21
CA PRO A 32 -9.30 -6.96 11.29
C PRO A 32 -8.55 -7.10 12.60
N SER A 33 -7.30 -7.53 12.53
CA SER A 33 -6.44 -7.49 13.70
C SER A 33 -6.27 -6.02 14.01
N LYS A 34 -6.63 -5.59 15.22
CA LYS A 34 -6.02 -4.42 15.87
C LYS A 34 -4.52 -4.54 15.60
N GLY A 35 -4.01 -3.79 14.64
CA GLY A 35 -2.77 -4.17 13.98
C GLY A 35 -2.29 -3.09 13.05
N ARG A 36 -0.97 -3.09 12.85
CA ARG A 36 -0.25 -2.06 12.11
C ARG A 36 -0.88 -1.80 10.75
N VAL A 37 -0.81 -0.56 10.31
CA VAL A 37 -1.23 -0.11 8.98
C VAL A 37 -0.06 0.54 8.26
N LEU A 38 0.01 0.33 6.95
CA LEU A 38 0.78 1.19 6.07
C LEU A 38 -0.02 2.48 5.85
N TYR A 39 0.59 3.60 6.19
CA TYR A 39 0.06 4.93 6.00
C TYR A 39 0.85 5.63 4.90
N ILE A 40 0.16 6.14 3.88
CA ILE A 40 0.74 6.92 2.80
C ILE A 40 0.07 8.29 2.80
N LEU A 41 0.89 9.34 2.91
CA LEU A 41 0.47 10.73 2.84
C LEU A 41 1.09 11.35 1.60
N ILE A 42 0.25 11.91 0.73
CA ILE A 42 0.67 12.64 -0.46
C ILE A 42 0.21 14.08 -0.27
N SER A 43 1.16 15.02 -0.28
CA SER A 43 0.89 16.44 -0.12
C SER A 43 1.43 17.19 -1.32
N GLU A 44 0.60 18.04 -1.92
CA GLU A 44 1.00 18.95 -2.99
C GLU A 44 0.81 20.39 -2.51
N GLU A 45 1.61 21.31 -3.04
CA GLU A 45 1.40 22.74 -2.79
C GLU A 45 -0.01 23.16 -3.28
N ASP A 46 -0.71 23.95 -2.48
CA ASP A 46 -2.07 24.46 -2.75
C ASP A 46 -3.19 23.41 -2.93
N LYS A 47 -2.99 22.15 -2.49
CA LYS A 47 -4.05 21.11 -2.50
C LYS A 47 -4.20 20.40 -1.17
N GLU A 48 -5.41 19.88 -0.92
CA GLU A 48 -5.62 19.00 0.22
C GLU A 48 -4.81 17.70 0.09
N PRO A 49 -4.18 17.23 1.19
CA PRO A 49 -3.36 16.04 1.13
C PRO A 49 -4.21 14.77 0.98
N THR A 50 -3.77 13.88 0.11
CA THR A 50 -4.37 12.55 -0.06
C THR A 50 -3.81 11.59 0.99
N LYS A 51 -4.69 10.84 1.65
CA LYS A 51 -4.35 9.90 2.71
C LYS A 51 -4.81 8.49 2.33
N ILE A 52 -3.88 7.54 2.35
CA ILE A 52 -4.16 6.12 2.10
C ILE A 52 -3.73 5.33 3.32
N THR A 53 -4.62 4.48 3.84
CA THR A 53 -4.35 3.62 4.99
C THR A 53 -4.70 2.18 4.64
N MET A 54 -3.75 1.26 4.79
CA MET A 54 -3.90 -0.15 4.46
C MET A 54 -3.40 -1.06 5.58
N PRO A 55 -4.13 -2.11 5.98
CA PRO A 55 -3.62 -3.10 6.92
C PRO A 55 -2.32 -3.76 6.43
N ILE A 56 -1.29 -3.88 7.29
CA ILE A 56 0.01 -4.45 6.87
C ILE A 56 -0.10 -5.86 6.30
N LYS A 57 -1.10 -6.64 6.74
CA LYS A 57 -1.34 -8.00 6.23
C LYS A 57 -1.74 -7.97 4.75
N PHE A 58 -2.62 -7.04 4.38
CA PHE A 58 -3.04 -6.84 3.01
C PHE A 58 -1.86 -6.40 2.13
N VAL A 59 -1.09 -5.42 2.61
CA VAL A 59 0.11 -4.93 1.91
C VAL A 59 1.12 -6.06 1.71
N SER A 60 1.40 -6.84 2.76
CA SER A 60 2.32 -7.99 2.68
C SER A 60 1.87 -9.02 1.65
N MET A 61 0.57 -9.36 1.62
CA MET A 61 0.01 -10.31 0.66
C MET A 61 0.14 -9.82 -0.78
N ILE A 62 -0.16 -8.54 -1.02
CA ILE A 62 -0.01 -7.92 -2.34
C ILE A 62 1.45 -7.92 -2.78
N LEU A 63 2.36 -7.43 -1.93
CA LEU A 63 3.77 -7.31 -2.28
C LEU A 63 4.42 -8.68 -2.53
N LYS A 64 4.10 -9.71 -1.74
CA LYS A 64 4.61 -11.07 -1.93
C LYS A 64 4.11 -11.72 -3.22
N ASN A 65 2.88 -11.44 -3.64
CA ASN A 65 2.28 -12.05 -4.82
C ASN A 65 2.52 -11.27 -6.12
N PHE A 66 2.64 -9.95 -6.04
CA PHE A 66 2.68 -9.08 -7.22
C PHE A 66 3.98 -8.27 -7.35
N GLY A 67 4.83 -8.25 -6.33
CA GLY A 67 6.06 -7.45 -6.29
C GLY A 67 5.85 -5.95 -6.08
N LYS A 68 4.64 -5.44 -6.38
CA LYS A 68 4.22 -4.04 -6.22
C LYS A 68 2.76 -3.94 -5.85
N ILE A 69 2.32 -2.78 -5.36
CA ILE A 69 0.90 -2.49 -5.13
C ILE A 69 0.25 -2.06 -6.46
N PRO A 70 -0.69 -2.83 -7.03
CA PRO A 70 -1.31 -2.48 -8.30
C PRO A 70 -2.28 -1.31 -8.13
N ASN A 71 -2.42 -0.50 -9.18
CA ASN A 71 -3.35 0.64 -9.25
C ASN A 71 -3.12 1.73 -8.20
N LEU A 72 -1.93 1.78 -7.59
CA LEU A 72 -1.51 2.89 -6.74
C LEU A 72 -1.07 4.05 -7.66
N ASN A 73 -2.04 4.81 -8.17
CA ASN A 73 -1.81 5.90 -9.13
C ASN A 73 -1.29 7.17 -8.42
N ILE A 74 -0.16 7.04 -7.74
CA ILE A 74 0.48 8.12 -6.97
C ILE A 74 1.53 8.79 -7.88
N LYS A 75 1.26 10.04 -8.28
CA LYS A 75 2.25 10.89 -8.94
C LYS A 75 3.46 11.03 -7.99
N GLY A 76 4.68 10.93 -8.52
CA GLY A 76 5.91 10.88 -7.70
C GLY A 76 6.40 9.48 -7.27
N LEU A 77 5.54 8.45 -7.25
CA LEU A 77 5.99 7.04 -7.15
C LEU A 77 6.39 6.46 -8.51
N GLU A 78 6.00 7.14 -9.60
CA GLU A 78 6.38 6.81 -10.98
C GLU A 78 7.85 7.11 -11.28
N GLU A 79 8.45 8.10 -10.61
CA GLU A 79 9.87 8.47 -10.74
C GLU A 79 10.79 7.59 -9.88
N LEU A 80 10.21 6.88 -8.91
CA LEU A 80 10.92 5.93 -8.08
C LEU A 80 10.96 4.58 -8.76
N ASP A 81 12.04 3.84 -8.49
CA ASP A 81 12.02 2.41 -8.67
C ASP A 81 10.97 1.81 -7.72
N SER A 82 9.73 1.73 -8.23
CA SER A 82 8.57 1.21 -7.51
C SER A 82 8.84 -0.18 -6.92
N GLU A 83 9.82 -0.91 -7.46
CA GLU A 83 10.29 -2.19 -6.95
C GLU A 83 11.15 -2.03 -5.69
N GLN A 84 12.04 -1.04 -5.60
CA GLN A 84 12.84 -0.76 -4.41
C GLN A 84 11.99 -0.30 -3.24
N VAL A 85 11.03 0.60 -3.48
CA VAL A 85 10.09 1.06 -2.43
C VAL A 85 9.23 -0.10 -1.94
N SER A 86 8.75 -0.95 -2.87
CA SER A 86 7.99 -2.16 -2.53
C SER A 86 8.81 -3.14 -1.70
N LYS A 87 10.09 -3.37 -2.04
CA LYS A 87 11.02 -4.18 -1.25
C LYS A 87 11.26 -3.59 0.14
N LEU A 88 11.44 -2.27 0.26
CA LEU A 88 11.61 -1.58 1.53
C LEU A 88 10.41 -1.78 2.45
N ILE A 89 9.19 -1.57 1.92
CA ILE A 89 7.94 -1.78 2.66
C ILE A 89 7.82 -3.24 3.10
N LEU A 90 8.10 -4.20 2.20
CA LEU A 90 8.02 -5.62 2.54
C LEU A 90 9.01 -5.99 3.64
N MET A 91 10.26 -5.52 3.54
CA MET A 91 11.28 -5.72 4.58
C MET A 91 10.86 -5.10 5.91
N ALA A 92 10.32 -3.88 5.90
CA ALA A 92 9.83 -3.21 7.12
C ALA A 92 8.71 -4.00 7.79
N ILE A 93 7.77 -4.54 7.01
CA ILE A 93 6.70 -5.42 7.52
C ILE A 93 7.28 -6.70 8.14
N GLU A 94 8.22 -7.36 7.47
CA GLU A 94 8.84 -8.60 7.96
C GLU A 94 9.73 -8.41 9.18
N LYS A 95 10.35 -7.23 9.31
CA LYS A 95 11.14 -6.81 10.47
C LYS A 95 10.32 -6.17 11.57
N GLU A 96 9.00 -6.14 11.42
CA GLU A 96 8.10 -5.59 12.43
C GLU A 96 8.35 -4.10 12.75
N ALA A 97 8.94 -3.37 11.80
CA ALA A 97 9.32 -1.97 11.97
C ALA A 97 8.08 -1.06 12.09
N ILE A 98 8.23 0.01 12.88
CA ILE A 98 7.23 1.06 13.10
C ILE A 98 7.92 2.40 12.92
N GLY A 99 7.23 3.34 12.28
CA GLY A 99 7.71 4.69 12.00
C GLY A 99 7.72 5.05 10.52
N GLU A 100 8.30 6.20 10.22
CA GLU A 100 8.50 6.67 8.85
C GLU A 100 9.53 5.78 8.14
N LEU A 101 9.17 5.27 6.96
CA LEU A 101 10.04 4.46 6.13
C LEU A 101 10.74 5.30 5.07
N VAL A 102 10.01 6.27 4.52
CA VAL A 102 10.47 7.07 3.39
C VAL A 102 9.71 8.41 3.37
N GLU A 103 10.45 9.49 3.10
CA GLU A 103 9.92 10.79 2.70
C GLU A 103 10.56 11.16 1.36
N LEU A 104 9.72 11.55 0.40
CA LEU A 104 10.11 11.86 -0.97
C LEU A 104 9.61 13.24 -1.30
N LYS A 105 10.44 14.03 -1.98
CA LYS A 105 10.08 15.34 -2.50
C LYS A 105 10.35 15.34 -4.00
N SER A 106 9.30 15.55 -4.79
CA SER A 106 9.44 15.73 -6.23
C SER A 106 9.89 17.16 -6.55
N SER A 107 10.34 17.37 -7.78
CA SER A 107 10.67 18.70 -8.33
C SER A 107 9.47 19.65 -8.39
N ASN A 108 8.24 19.13 -8.29
CA ASN A 108 6.99 19.89 -8.32
C ASN A 108 6.45 20.20 -6.90
N ASN A 109 7.30 20.19 -5.87
CA ASN A 109 6.91 20.36 -4.46
C ASN A 109 5.89 19.32 -3.92
N GLU A 110 5.73 18.18 -4.60
CA GLU A 110 4.92 17.08 -4.08
C GLU A 110 5.74 16.28 -3.06
N VAL A 111 5.17 16.07 -1.88
CA VAL A 111 5.77 15.31 -0.78
C VAL A 111 5.01 14.02 -0.56
N VAL A 112 5.68 12.88 -0.73
CA VAL A 112 5.12 11.55 -0.43
C VAL A 112 5.81 10.99 0.81
N LYS A 113 5.03 10.71 1.86
CA LYS A 113 5.50 10.05 3.08
C LYS A 113 4.87 8.67 3.21
N ILE A 114 5.69 7.67 3.52
CA ILE A 114 5.26 6.29 3.76
C ILE A 114 5.68 5.92 5.18
N SER A 115 4.74 5.40 5.97
CA SER A 115 4.98 5.00 7.36
C SER A 115 4.24 3.73 7.71
N ILE A 116 4.74 2.99 8.70
CA ILE A 116 3.99 1.93 9.37
C ILE A 116 3.64 2.42 10.78
N ILE A 117 2.34 2.45 11.10
CA ILE A 117 1.82 2.91 12.40
C ILE A 117 0.89 1.87 13.03
#